data_AF-A0ABD2Q3D2-F1
#
_entry.id   AF-A0ABD2Q3D2-F1
#
_cell.length_a   1.000
_cell.length_b   1.000
_cell.length_c   1.000
_cell.angle_alpha   90.00
_cell.angle_beta   90.00
_cell.angle_gamma   90.00
#
_symmetry.space_group_name_H-M   'P 1'
#
loop_
_entity.id
_entity.type
_entity.pdbx_description
1 polymer ?
#
loop_
_entity_poly.entity_id
_entity_poly.type
_entity_poly.pdbx_seq_one_letter_code
_entity_poly.pdbx_strand_id
1 'polypeptide(L)'
;MLLSNEARREVAKQARAVKEERRAALDARHKYLMSRLADAGSLEEAAAEDAIVSDDRFSLIHEFFAANGSKKLIFFYQDVKQVTLITFK
;
A
#
# COMPACT_ATOMS: atom_id res chain seq x y z
N MET A 1 -14.92 -19.94 -7.82
CA MET A 1 -14.73 -19.86 -9.28
C MET A 1 -13.24 -19.66 -9.56
N LEU A 2 -12.59 -20.54 -10.32
CA LEU A 2 -11.20 -20.34 -10.74
C LEU A 2 -11.19 -19.35 -11.92
N LEU A 3 -10.54 -18.20 -11.77
CA LEU A 3 -10.35 -17.26 -12.88
C LEU A 3 -9.47 -17.92 -13.97
N SER A 4 -9.86 -17.73 -15.23
CA SER A 4 -9.02 -18.07 -16.40
C SER A 4 -7.64 -17.41 -16.27
N ASN A 5 -6.61 -18.02 -16.86
CA ASN A 5 -5.26 -17.44 -16.88
C ASN A 5 -5.23 -16.04 -17.50
N GLU A 6 -6.08 -15.80 -18.50
CA GLU A 6 -6.25 -14.48 -19.12
C GLU A 6 -6.85 -13.47 -18.13
N ALA A 7 -7.91 -13.86 -17.41
CA ALA A 7 -8.52 -13.01 -16.40
C ALA A 7 -7.54 -12.65 -15.26
N ARG A 8 -6.69 -13.60 -14.84
CA ARG A 8 -5.64 -13.32 -13.84
C ARG A 8 -4.59 -12.34 -14.35
N ARG A 9 -4.18 -12.47 -15.62
CA ARG A 9 -3.22 -11.54 -16.25
C ARG A 9 -3.80 -10.14 -16.32
N GLU A 10 -5.07 -10.01 -16.69
CA GLU A 10 -5.71 -8.71 -16.81
C GLU A 10 -5.88 -8.04 -15.44
N VAL A 11 -6.31 -8.78 -14.40
CA VAL A 11 -6.37 -8.26 -13.03
C VAL A 11 -4.99 -7.81 -12.54
N ALA A 12 -3.93 -8.58 -12.80
CA ALA A 12 -2.57 -8.20 -12.41
C ALA A 12 -2.09 -6.95 -13.16
N LYS A 13 -2.44 -6.79 -14.43
CA LYS A 13 -2.12 -5.61 -15.23
C LYS A 13 -2.84 -4.37 -14.68
N GLN A 14 -4.12 -4.49 -14.36
CA GLN A 14 -4.91 -3.40 -13.77
C GLN A 14 -4.37 -2.98 -12.40
N ALA A 15 -4.05 -3.95 -11.52
CA ALA A 15 -3.47 -3.65 -10.22
C ALA A 15 -2.14 -2.89 -10.32
N ARG A 16 -1.28 -3.24 -11.30
CA ARG A 16 -0.05 -2.51 -11.58
C ARG A 16 -0.32 -1.09 -12.07
N ALA A 17 -1.23 -0.92 -13.01
CA ALA A 17 -1.56 0.40 -13.56
C ALA A 17 -2.10 1.34 -12.46
N VAL A 18 -3.01 0.85 -11.61
CA VAL A 18 -3.55 1.62 -10.47
C VAL A 18 -2.43 2.03 -9.50
N LYS A 19 -1.50 1.12 -9.21
CA LYS A 19 -0.37 1.41 -8.33
C LYS A 19 0.57 2.47 -8.91
N GLU A 20 0.85 2.41 -10.21
CA GLU A 20 1.68 3.39 -10.91
C GLU A 20 1.02 4.77 -10.97
N GLU A 21 -0.29 4.81 -11.25
CA GLU A 21 -1.08 6.05 -11.20
C GLU A 21 -1.05 6.69 -9.81
N ARG A 22 -1.28 5.90 -8.76
CA ARG A 22 -1.20 6.37 -7.37
C ARG A 22 0.19 6.89 -7.02
N ARG A 23 1.26 6.20 -7.46
CA ARG A 23 2.65 6.67 -7.27
C ARG A 23 2.92 7.99 -7.98
N ALA A 24 2.41 8.17 -9.19
CA ALA A 24 2.54 9.42 -9.94
C ALA A 24 1.78 10.59 -9.30
N ALA A 25 0.69 10.31 -8.58
CA ALA A 25 -0.13 11.31 -7.90
C ALA A 25 0.39 11.73 -6.50
N LEU A 26 1.48 11.12 -6.01
CA LEU A 26 2.01 11.46 -4.68
C LEU A 26 2.61 12.85 -4.65
N ASP A 27 2.11 13.69 -3.74
CA ASP A 27 2.68 15.00 -3.41
C ASP A 27 3.52 14.94 -2.11
N ALA A 28 4.10 16.08 -1.74
CA ALA A 28 4.94 16.22 -0.54
C ALA A 28 4.24 15.80 0.77
N ARG A 29 2.91 15.98 0.89
CA ARG A 29 2.16 15.58 2.07
C ARG A 29 2.06 14.07 2.18
N HIS A 30 1.88 13.38 1.04
CA HIS A 30 1.89 11.92 1.01
C HIS A 30 3.25 11.38 1.41
N LYS A 31 4.34 11.93 0.84
CA LYS A 31 5.71 11.51 1.16
C LYS A 31 6.03 11.73 2.64
N TYR A 32 5.63 12.86 3.20
CA TYR A 32 5.78 13.11 4.64
C TYR A 32 5.02 12.09 5.48
N LEU A 33 3.74 11.82 5.17
CA LEU A 33 2.96 10.80 5.89
C LEU A 33 3.64 9.43 5.83
N MET A 34 4.10 9.00 4.65
CA MET A 34 4.74 7.71 4.44
C MET A 34 6.08 7.59 5.18
N SER A 35 6.92 8.64 5.23
CA SER A 35 8.16 8.61 5.99
C SER A 35 7.91 8.47 7.50
N ARG A 36 6.88 9.16 8.03
CA ARG A 36 6.48 8.98 9.44
C ARG A 36 5.99 7.57 9.75
N LEU A 37 5.32 6.93 8.81
CA LEU A 37 4.90 5.53 8.95
C LEU A 37 6.10 4.57 8.87
N ALA A 38 7.05 4.84 7.98
CA ALA A 38 8.28 4.08 7.87
C ALA A 38 9.09 4.14 9.17
N ASP A 39 9.29 5.35 9.71
CA ASP A 39 9.93 5.58 11.01
C ASP A 39 9.23 4.80 12.13
N ALA A 40 7.90 4.91 12.22
CA ALA A 40 7.11 4.30 13.29
C ALA A 40 7.10 2.77 13.23
N GLY A 41 7.18 2.19 12.02
CA GLY A 41 7.23 0.74 11.80
C GLY A 41 8.64 0.16 11.71
N SER A 42 9.69 1.00 11.77
CA SER A 42 11.07 0.62 11.41
C SER A 42 11.15 -0.08 10.05
N LEU A 43 10.39 0.45 9.07
CA LEU A 43 10.31 -0.04 7.70
C LEU A 43 11.24 0.78 6.79
N GLU A 44 11.65 0.20 5.67
CA GLU A 44 12.19 1.01 4.59
C GLU A 44 11.10 1.91 3.99
N GLU A 45 11.45 3.15 3.63
CA GLU A 45 10.50 4.09 3.01
C GLU A 45 9.84 3.51 1.76
N ALA A 46 10.61 2.80 0.93
CA ALA A 46 10.10 2.15 -0.27
C ALA A 46 9.05 1.08 0.05
N ALA A 47 9.23 0.32 1.15
CA ALA A 47 8.28 -0.70 1.59
C ALA A 47 7.00 -0.07 2.16
N ALA A 48 7.12 1.00 2.94
CA ALA A 48 5.98 1.75 3.45
C ALA A 48 5.17 2.38 2.31
N GLU A 49 5.84 3.02 1.35
CA GLU A 49 5.19 3.56 0.16
C GLU A 49 4.47 2.44 -0.61
N ASP A 50 5.14 1.31 -0.86
CA ASP A 50 4.58 0.18 -1.60
C ASP A 50 3.30 -0.37 -0.95
N ALA A 51 3.32 -0.52 0.38
CA ALA A 51 2.18 -0.97 1.16
C ALA A 51 1.01 0.02 1.06
N ILE A 52 1.28 1.32 1.16
CA ILE A 52 0.24 2.36 1.08
C ILE A 52 -0.36 2.46 -0.32
N VAL A 53 0.44 2.54 -1.38
CA VAL A 53 -0.10 2.68 -2.74
C VAL A 53 -0.87 1.44 -3.20
N SER A 54 -0.56 0.28 -2.61
CA SER A 54 -1.23 -0.98 -2.91
C SER A 54 -2.48 -1.24 -2.04
N ASP A 55 -2.75 -0.43 -0.99
CA ASP A 55 -3.93 -0.59 -0.14
C ASP A 55 -5.20 -0.12 -0.88
N ASP A 56 -6.27 -0.91 -0.82
CA ASP A 56 -7.55 -0.59 -1.46
C ASP A 56 -8.19 0.68 -0.88
N ARG A 57 -7.83 1.06 0.35
CA ARG A 57 -8.32 2.26 1.07
C ARG A 57 -7.42 3.48 0.90
N PHE A 58 -6.52 3.48 -0.09
CA PHE A 58 -5.65 4.62 -0.41
C PHE A 58 -6.39 5.97 -0.49
N SER A 59 -7.63 5.97 -0.99
CA SER A 59 -8.48 7.16 -1.08
C SER A 59 -8.75 7.86 0.26
N LEU A 60 -8.67 7.15 1.40
CA LEU A 60 -8.83 7.74 2.73
C LEU A 60 -7.74 8.76 3.06
N ILE A 61 -6.56 8.66 2.45
CA ILE A 61 -5.49 9.66 2.61
C ILE A 61 -5.92 10.98 1.97
N HIS A 62 -6.54 10.93 0.79
CA HIS A 62 -7.06 12.14 0.12
C HIS A 62 -8.22 12.76 0.90
N GLU A 63 -9.10 11.93 1.45
CA GLU A 63 -10.16 12.42 2.35
C GLU A 63 -9.55 13.11 3.57
N PHE A 64 -8.55 12.53 4.21
CA PHE A 64 -7.86 13.12 5.36
C PHE A 64 -7.19 14.48 5.03
N PHE A 65 -6.70 14.64 3.80
CA PHE A 65 -6.09 15.90 3.34
C PHE A 65 -7.08 16.99 2.90
N ALA A 66 -8.36 16.67 2.76
CA ALA A 66 -9.38 17.65 2.36
C ALA A 66 -9.71 18.61 3.51
N ALA A 67 -10.09 19.85 3.18
CA ALA A 67 -10.39 20.89 4.18
C ALA A 67 -11.50 20.50 5.18
N ASN A 68 -12.51 19.76 4.71
CA ASN A 68 -13.60 19.20 5.53
C ASN A 68 -13.50 17.68 5.64
N GLY A 69 -12.28 17.17 5.51
CA GLY A 69 -11.94 15.77 5.52
C GLY A 69 -12.07 15.08 6.86
N SER A 70 -11.73 13.79 6.85
CA SER A 70 -11.57 13.03 8.09
C SER A 70 -10.49 13.67 8.97
N LYS A 71 -10.75 13.79 10.28
CA LYS A 71 -9.79 14.38 11.24
C LYS A 71 -8.76 13.37 11.75
N LYS A 72 -8.94 12.09 11.44
CA LYS A 72 -8.12 10.98 11.90
C LYS A 72 -7.99 9.95 10.79
N LEU A 73 -6.79 9.42 10.65
CA LEU A 73 -6.47 8.30 9.78
C LEU A 73 -5.72 7.26 10.61
N ILE A 74 -6.21 6.01 10.61
CA ILE A 74 -5.69 4.94 11.46
C ILE A 74 -5.02 3.90 10.58
N PHE A 75 -3.77 3.58 10.91
CA PHE A 75 -2.98 2.55 10.24
C PHE A 75 -2.82 1.35 11.16
N PHE A 76 -2.95 0.16 10.57
CA PHE A 76 -2.66 -1.11 11.25
C PHE A 76 -1.42 -1.71 10.60
N TYR A 77 -0.43 -1.98 11.43
CA TYR A 77 0.82 -2.60 11.01
C TYR A 77 1.07 -3.85 11.85
N GLN A 78 1.47 -4.93 11.18
CA GLN A 78 1.89 -6.17 11.82
C GLN A 78 3.14 -6.67 11.11
N ASP A 79 4.22 -6.84 11.86
CA ASP A 79 5.41 -7.54 11.38
C ASP A 79 5.11 -9.05 11.38
N VAL A 80 4.85 -9.59 10.20
CA VAL A 80 4.64 -11.03 10.00
C VAL A 80 5.97 -11.67 9.64
N LYS A 81 6.65 -12.23 10.63
CA LYS A 81 7.82 -13.09 10.38
C LYS A 81 7.39 -14.25 9.48
N GLN A 82 7.87 -14.29 8.25
CA GLN A 82 7.65 -15.46 7.39
C GLN A 82 8.29 -16.67 8.08
N VAL A 83 7.45 -17.60 8.53
CA VAL A 83 7.92 -18.89 9.00
C VAL A 83 8.39 -19.66 7.77
N THR A 84 9.69 -19.57 7.50
CA THR A 84 10.33 -20.44 6.51
C THR A 84 10.23 -21.87 7.01
N LEU A 85 9.26 -22.62 6.51
CA LEU A 85 9.22 -24.06 6.71
C LEU A 85 10.43 -24.64 5.99
N ILE A 86 11.41 -25.11 6.77
CA ILE A 86 12.56 -25.85 6.27
C ILE A 86 12.01 -27.18 5.75
N THR A 87 11.77 -27.29 4.45
CA THR A 87 11.48 -28.56 3.81
C THR A 87 12.77 -29.38 3.78
N PHE A 88 12.92 -30.32 4.72
CA PHE A 88 13.94 -31.35 4.61
C PHE A 88 13.62 -32.21 3.38
N LYS A 89 14.53 -32.22 2.41
CA LYS A 89 14.54 -33.14 1.27
C LYS A 89 15.22 -34.44 1.67
#